data_AF-A0A523D6M3-F1
#
_entry.id   AF-A0A523D6M3-F1
#
_cell.length_a   1.000
_cell.length_b   1.000
_cell.length_c   1.000
_cell.angle_alpha   90.00
_cell.angle_beta   90.00
_cell.angle_gamma   90.00
#
_symmetry.space_group_name_H-M   'P 1'
#
loop_
_entity.id
_entity.type
_entity.pdbx_description
1 polymer ?
#
loop_
_entity_poly.entity_id
_entity_poly.type
_entity_poly.pdbx_seq_one_letter_code
_entity_poly.pdbx_strand_id
1 'polypeptide(L)' 'MKRPTLTERQQEVLALLVKGNTMREVAAILKITPRTVAFHKYRMMSALKISSNAKLIRYAIKRRIG' A
#
# COMPACT_ATOMS: atom_id res chain seq x y z
N MET A 1 0.80 -4.13 23.10
CA MET A 1 0.07 -3.59 21.93
C MET A 1 0.47 -4.34 20.67
N LYS A 2 -0.48 -4.92 19.92
CA LYS A 2 -0.20 -5.55 18.61
C LYS A 2 0.25 -4.48 17.62
N ARG A 3 1.38 -4.69 16.94
CA ARG A 3 1.76 -3.85 15.79
C ARG A 3 0.73 -4.08 14.66
N PRO A 4 0.26 -3.04 13.96
CA PRO A 4 -0.60 -3.25 12.81
C PRO A 4 0.16 -4.06 11.76
N THR A 5 -0.38 -5.24 11.42
CA THR A 5 0.13 -6.09 10.35
C THR A 5 -0.72 -5.81 9.11
N LEU A 6 -0.06 -5.53 7.99
CA LEU A 6 -0.72 -5.39 6.71
C LEU A 6 -1.22 -6.75 6.25
N THR A 7 -2.45 -6.82 5.72
CA THR A 7 -2.93 -8.03 5.05
C THR A 7 -2.10 -8.32 3.81
N GLU A 8 -2.13 -9.54 3.30
CA GLU A 8 -1.42 -9.93 2.07
C GLU A 8 -1.77 -8.99 0.91
N ARG A 9 -3.06 -8.72 0.69
CA ARG A 9 -3.52 -7.80 -0.34
C ARG A 9 -3.00 -6.37 -0.17
N GLN A 10 -2.87 -5.90 1.08
CA GLN A 10 -2.29 -4.59 1.37
C GLN A 10 -0.78 -4.57 1.07
N GLN A 11 -0.08 -5.66 1.37
CA GLN A 11 1.35 -5.81 1.04
C GLN A 11 1.57 -5.83 -0.48
N GLU A 12 0.75 -6.56 -1.24
CA GLU A 12 0.79 -6.56 -2.72
C GLU A 12 0.61 -5.15 -3.29
N VAL A 13 -0.45 -4.45 -2.86
CA VAL A 13 -0.72 -3.07 -3.29
C VAL A 13 0.48 -2.18 -2.95
N LEU A 14 1.02 -2.29 -1.74
CA LEU A 14 2.15 -1.47 -1.30
C LEU A 14 3.43 -1.77 -2.09
N ALA A 15 3.74 -3.04 -2.35
CA ALA A 15 4.92 -3.45 -3.13
C ALA A 15 4.88 -2.88 -4.55
N LEU A 16 3.73 -2.93 -5.23
CA LEU A 16 3.59 -2.36 -6.57
C LEU A 16 3.71 -0.83 -6.56
N LEU A 17 3.16 -0.15 -5.56
CA LEU A 17 3.33 1.31 -5.39
C LEU A 17 4.79 1.70 -5.16
N VAL A 18 5.55 0.89 -4.40
CA VAL A 18 6.99 1.10 -4.17
C VAL A 18 7.80 0.95 -5.46
N LYS A 19 7.38 0.06 -6.37
CA LYS A 19 7.98 -0.09 -7.70
C LYS A 19 7.69 1.07 -8.66
N GLY A 20 6.94 2.09 -8.22
CA GLY A 20 6.62 3.27 -9.04
C GLY A 20 5.34 3.14 -9.86
N ASN A 21 4.58 2.05 -9.71
CA ASN A 21 3.31 1.90 -10.40
C ASN A 21 2.30 2.93 -9.88
N THR A 22 1.59 3.57 -10.80
CA THR A 22 0.40 4.38 -10.54
C THR A 22 -0.74 3.50 -10.04
N MET A 23 -1.74 4.10 -9.38
CA MET A 23 -2.91 3.36 -8.91
C MET A 23 -3.71 2.70 -10.05
N ARG A 24 -3.61 3.22 -11.28
CA ARG A 24 -4.24 2.61 -12.47
C ARG A 24 -3.48 1.35 -12.90
N GLU A 25 -2.15 1.38 -12.90
CA GLU A 25 -1.33 0.21 -13.23
C GLU A 25 -1.45 -0.87 -12.16
N VAL A 26 -1.41 -0.51 -10.88
CA VAL A 26 -1.65 -1.46 -9.78
C VAL A 26 -3.02 -2.13 -9.91
N ALA A 27 -4.04 -1.35 -10.25
CA ALA A 27 -5.39 -1.87 -10.45
C ALA A 27 -5.45 -2.87 -11.62
N ALA A 28 -4.78 -2.57 -12.73
CA ALA A 28 -4.68 -3.46 -13.88
C ALA A 28 -3.94 -4.77 -13.52
N ILE A 29 -2.79 -4.68 -12.85
CA ILE A 29 -1.98 -5.84 -12.44
C ILE A 29 -2.76 -6.75 -11.49
N LEU A 30 -3.46 -6.17 -10.51
CA LEU A 30 -4.20 -6.92 -9.49
C LEU A 30 -5.63 -7.29 -9.90
N LYS A 31 -6.04 -6.94 -11.13
CA LYS A 31 -7.39 -7.13 -11.69
C LYS A 31 -8.51 -6.59 -10.79
N ILE A 32 -8.32 -5.37 -10.29
CA ILE A 32 -9.29 -4.64 -9.45
C ILE A 32 -9.48 -3.22 -9.97
N THR A 33 -10.32 -2.42 -9.32
CA THR A 33 -10.51 -1.01 -9.70
C THR A 33 -9.47 -0.11 -9.03
N PRO A 34 -9.13 1.05 -9.63
CA PRO A 34 -8.30 2.07 -8.98
C PRO A 34 -8.88 2.55 -7.63
N ARG A 35 -10.22 2.54 -7.50
CA ARG A 35 -10.92 2.85 -6.24
C ARG A 35 -10.62 1.81 -5.16
N THR A 36 -10.55 0.53 -5.53
CA THR A 36 -10.16 -0.56 -4.60
C THR A 36 -8.70 -0.41 -4.16
N VAL A 37 -7.79 -0.03 -5.06
CA VAL A 37 -6.40 0.30 -4.71
C VAL A 37 -6.36 1.47 -3.72
N ALA A 38 -7.14 2.53 -3.97
CA ALA A 38 -7.27 3.68 -3.07
C ALA A 38 -7.73 3.26 -1.68
N PHE A 39 -8.76 2.42 -1.61
CA PHE A 39 -9.30 1.88 -0.37
C PHE A 39 -8.21 1.17 0.43
N HIS A 40 -7.47 0.23 -0.17
CA HIS A 40 -6.37 -0.45 0.53
C HIS A 40 -5.30 0.51 1.02
N LYS A 41 -4.86 1.46 0.17
CA LYS A 41 -3.88 2.48 0.52
C LYS A 41 -4.30 3.31 1.75
N TYR A 42 -5.53 3.83 1.77
CA TYR A 42 -6.00 4.64 2.90
C TYR A 42 -6.22 3.80 4.17
N ARG A 43 -6.64 2.53 4.04
CA ARG A 43 -6.71 1.62 5.19
C ARG A 43 -5.33 1.34 5.79
N MET A 44 -4.29 1.16 4.97
CA MET A 44 -2.91 1.04 5.45
C MET A 44 -2.44 2.31 6.16
N MET A 45 -2.69 3.48 5.55
CA MET A 45 -2.32 4.77 6.13
C MET A 45 -2.96 4.98 7.51
N SER A 46 -4.26 4.69 7.63
CA SER A 46 -4.99 4.76 8.89
C SER A 46 -4.41 3.79 9.94
N ALA A 47 -4.26 2.51 9.59
CA ALA A 47 -3.77 1.47 10.50
C ALA A 47 -2.33 1.75 10.99
N LEU A 48 -1.48 2.30 10.11
CA LEU A 48 -0.08 2.62 10.41
C LEU A 48 0.12 4.02 11.00
N LYS A 49 -0.96 4.82 11.15
CA LYS A 49 -0.90 6.24 11.53
C LYS A 49 0.03 7.07 10.63
N ILE A 50 -0.01 6.80 9.33
CA ILE A 50 0.79 7.45 8.30
C ILE A 50 -0.07 8.49 7.58
N SER A 51 0.40 9.74 7.55
CA SER A 51 -0.35 10.87 6.99
C SER A 51 -0.03 11.21 5.52
N SER A 52 0.93 10.53 4.88
CA SER A 52 1.27 10.82 3.48
C SER A 52 1.78 9.61 2.70
N ASN A 53 1.64 9.68 1.37
CA ASN A 53 2.14 8.64 0.46
C ASN A 53 3.65 8.45 0.61
N ALA A 54 4.41 9.54 0.68
CA ALA A 54 5.87 9.46 0.85
C ALA A 54 6.26 8.74 2.16
N LYS A 55 5.53 8.97 3.26
CA LYS A 55 5.73 8.24 4.51
C LYS A 55 5.35 6.76 4.39
N LEU A 56 4.30 6.43 3.62
CA LEU A 56 3.89 5.04 3.37
C LEU A 56 4.93 4.28 2.53
N ILE A 57 5.48 4.91 1.51
CA ILE A 57 6.58 4.35 0.70
C ILE A 57 7.84 4.15 1.56
N ARG A 58 8.23 5.15 2.37
CA ARG A 58 9.36 5.00 3.32
C ARG A 58 9.16 3.85 4.31
N TYR A 59 7.94 3.67 4.80
CA TYR A 59 7.59 2.54 5.66
C TYR A 59 7.83 1.21 4.95
N ALA A 60 7.40 1.08 3.70
CA ALA A 60 7.58 -0.13 2.90
C ALA A 60 9.06 -0.47 2.70
N ILE A 61 9.89 0.53 2.34
CA ILE A 61 11.35 0.38 2.20
C ILE A 61 11.97 -0.11 3.52
N LYS A 62 11.63 0.54 4.65
CA LYS A 62 12.15 0.14 5.98
C LYS A 62 11.78 -1.30 6.35
N ARG A 63 10.63 -1.79 5.87
CA ARG A 63 10.15 -3.15 6.11
C ARG A 63 10.51 -4.15 5.00
N ARG A 64 11.26 -3.73 3.97
CA ARG A 64 11.62 -4.55 2.81
C ARG A 64 10.39 -5.13 2.09
N ILE A 65 9.33 -4.33 1.99
CA ILE A 65 8.15 -4.65 1.18
C ILE A 65 8.44 -4.11 -0.23
N GLY A 66 8.69 -5.02 -1.17
CA GLY A 66 9.02 -4.76 -2.57
C GLY A 66 8.85 -6.02 -3.40
#